data_AF-A0A1M7N5Y0-F1
#
_entry.id   AF-A0A1M7N5Y0-F1
#
_cell.length_a   1.000
_cell.length_b   1.000
_cell.length_c   1.000
_cell.angle_alpha   90.00
_cell.angle_beta   90.00
_cell.angle_gamma   90.00
#
_symmetry.space_group_name_H-M   'P 1'
#
loop_
_entity.id
_entity.type
_entity.pdbx_description
1 polymer ?
#
loop_
_entity_poly.entity_id
_entity_poly.type
_entity_poly.pdbx_seq_one_letter_code
_entity_poly.pdbx_strand_id
1 'polypeptide(L)'
;MIMEKRVFTRISAIVFWLFSGFALTACGGSDDPVVPINIPTEDDECCNAEETFLAYTFLHNGYLKEIESLRDTIDEKYALSVYSRGGKLHAGYNDVFFALTKISNQGFVRDFSVTEISPVMTMTEKGMKHSTPTATESSLYDETFPAVQHAWISFVMSSSSMGYWELGYKATTQNKTVAHTGSVIEVSANATGQEWIKSFKYQDVNYYLSLVNPNDFQTGINTIQAYVSQQNAEKAKPWPLADQEFTIEIIPTMPDMGNHSSPDNVALTKQPSGIYEGKLNLTMTGLWDIHLVVKDKEGNIVAGGENNDSGYSNIYWSVIL
;
A
#
# COMPACT_ATOMS: atom_id res chain seq x y z
N MET A 1 -41.16 -22.69 -9.87
CA MET A 1 -42.32 -21.86 -9.47
C MET A 1 -41.78 -20.46 -9.16
N ILE A 2 -41.37 -19.71 -10.19
CA ILE A 2 -42.13 -18.68 -10.93
C ILE A 2 -42.49 -17.47 -10.06
N MET A 3 -41.77 -16.35 -10.35
CA MET A 3 -42.15 -14.91 -10.38
C MET A 3 -42.69 -14.26 -9.08
N GLU A 4 -42.45 -12.99 -8.75
CA GLU A 4 -42.40 -11.79 -9.60
C GLU A 4 -41.41 -10.72 -9.11
N LYS A 5 -40.76 -10.06 -10.08
CA LYS A 5 -40.16 -8.73 -9.96
C LYS A 5 -41.29 -7.68 -10.01
N ARG A 6 -41.22 -6.62 -9.21
CA ARG A 6 -41.96 -5.37 -9.47
C ARG A 6 -41.01 -4.22 -9.78
N VAL A 7 -41.08 -3.84 -11.06
CA VAL A 7 -40.61 -2.61 -11.68
C VAL A 7 -41.54 -1.48 -11.27
N PHE A 8 -41.00 -0.29 -10.96
CA PHE A 8 -41.79 0.95 -11.00
C PHE A 8 -41.12 1.94 -11.96
N THR A 9 -41.91 2.31 -12.98
CA THR A 9 -41.56 3.20 -14.08
C THR A 9 -42.00 4.63 -13.77
N ARG A 10 -41.24 5.57 -14.34
CA ARG A 10 -41.35 7.04 -14.33
C ARG A 10 -42.75 7.59 -14.64
N ILE A 11 -43.08 8.75 -14.05
CA ILE A 11 -44.02 9.74 -14.60
C ILE A 11 -43.38 11.13 -14.50
N SER A 12 -43.20 11.78 -15.65
CA SER A 12 -42.85 13.20 -15.80
C SER A 12 -44.06 14.09 -15.53
N ALA A 13 -43.85 15.23 -14.89
CA ALA A 13 -44.77 16.36 -14.95
C ALA A 13 -43.97 17.67 -15.12
N ILE A 14 -44.19 18.32 -16.26
CA ILE A 14 -43.72 19.65 -16.63
C ILE A 14 -44.66 20.66 -15.96
N VAL A 15 -44.11 21.65 -15.25
CA VAL A 15 -44.87 22.84 -14.83
C VAL A 15 -44.03 24.09 -15.11
N PHE A 16 -44.54 24.89 -16.04
CA PHE A 16 -44.11 26.25 -16.35
C PHE A 16 -44.67 27.20 -15.27
N TRP A 17 -43.84 28.10 -14.73
CA TRP A 17 -44.31 29.31 -14.06
C TRP A 17 -43.47 30.51 -14.51
N LEU A 18 -44.13 31.42 -15.23
CA LEU A 18 -43.74 32.83 -15.35
C LEU A 18 -44.11 33.57 -14.08
N PHE A 19 -43.37 34.66 -13.79
CA PHE A 19 -43.68 35.91 -13.07
C PHE A 19 -42.37 36.27 -12.32
N SER A 20 -41.85 37.49 -12.27
CA SER A 20 -42.15 38.80 -12.84
C SER A 20 -41.03 39.71 -12.34
N GLY A 21 -40.60 40.67 -13.16
CA GLY A 21 -39.51 41.57 -12.81
C GLY A 21 -39.84 42.48 -11.63
N PHE A 22 -38.85 42.67 -10.76
CA PHE A 22 -38.72 43.86 -9.93
C PHE A 22 -37.55 44.68 -10.45
N ALA A 23 -37.85 45.89 -10.92
CA ALA A 23 -36.87 46.93 -11.15
C ALA A 23 -36.70 47.73 -9.85
N LEU A 24 -35.47 47.91 -9.40
CA LEU A 24 -35.08 49.04 -8.57
C LEU A 24 -33.83 49.69 -9.16
N THR A 25 -33.92 51.00 -9.27
CA THR A 25 -33.05 51.95 -9.97
C THR A 25 -31.72 52.21 -9.28
N ALA A 26 -30.76 52.64 -10.11
CA ALA A 26 -29.33 52.76 -9.92
C ALA A 26 -28.82 53.82 -8.93
N CYS A 27 -27.56 53.66 -8.51
CA CYS A 27 -26.63 54.75 -8.20
C CYS A 27 -25.19 54.30 -8.52
N GLY A 28 -24.46 55.11 -9.29
CA GLY A 28 -23.01 54.97 -9.50
C GLY A 28 -22.62 54.57 -10.92
N GLY A 29 -22.55 55.55 -11.82
CA GLY A 29 -21.92 55.38 -13.13
C GLY A 29 -20.40 55.40 -13.00
N SER A 30 -19.77 54.31 -13.40
CA SER A 30 -18.42 54.27 -13.92
C SER A 30 -18.46 53.36 -15.15
N ASP A 31 -18.35 53.96 -16.32
CA ASP A 31 -18.19 53.27 -17.61
C ASP A 31 -16.79 52.64 -17.70
N ASP A 32 -16.48 51.74 -16.76
CA ASP A 32 -15.35 50.86 -16.91
C ASP A 32 -15.77 49.73 -17.86
N PRO A 33 -14.95 49.39 -18.88
CA PRO A 33 -15.23 48.22 -19.70
C PRO A 33 -15.34 47.02 -18.77
N VAL A 34 -16.45 46.30 -18.86
CA VAL A 34 -16.63 45.00 -18.21
C VAL A 34 -15.54 44.10 -18.76
N VAL A 35 -14.42 44.01 -18.05
CA VAL A 35 -13.41 42.97 -18.28
C VAL A 35 -14.14 41.68 -17.94
N PRO A 36 -14.34 40.76 -18.91
CA PRO A 36 -14.90 39.46 -18.58
C PRO A 36 -14.00 38.88 -17.48
N ILE A 37 -14.60 38.58 -16.33
CA ILE A 37 -13.92 37.82 -15.29
C ILE A 37 -13.61 36.49 -15.97
N ASN A 38 -12.36 36.33 -16.38
CA ASN A 38 -11.84 35.05 -16.83
C ASN A 38 -11.81 34.19 -15.58
N ILE A 39 -12.92 33.52 -15.28
CA ILE A 39 -12.92 32.42 -14.32
C ILE A 39 -11.92 31.44 -14.91
N PRO A 40 -10.77 31.18 -14.25
CA PRO A 40 -9.83 30.19 -14.73
C PRO A 40 -10.65 28.93 -15.01
N THR A 41 -10.53 28.39 -16.21
CA THR A 41 -11.04 27.05 -16.51
C THR A 41 -10.60 26.17 -15.34
N GLU A 42 -11.55 25.50 -14.68
CA GLU A 42 -11.23 24.52 -13.64
C GLU A 42 -10.08 23.67 -14.17
N ASP A 43 -8.98 23.62 -13.42
CA ASP A 43 -7.87 22.75 -13.75
C ASP A 43 -8.39 21.32 -13.55
N ASP A 44 -8.91 20.76 -14.62
CA ASP A 44 -9.64 19.50 -14.71
C ASP A 44 -8.77 18.31 -14.28
N GLU A 45 -7.45 18.51 -14.22
CA GLU A 45 -6.46 17.58 -13.67
C GLU A 45 -6.34 17.64 -12.13
N CYS A 46 -6.61 18.79 -11.50
CA CYS A 46 -6.38 19.01 -10.06
C CYS A 46 -7.65 18.83 -9.22
N CYS A 47 -7.47 18.25 -8.03
CA CYS A 47 -8.48 18.13 -6.98
C CYS A 47 -9.28 19.42 -6.75
N ASN A 48 -10.58 19.29 -6.51
CA ASN A 48 -11.38 20.39 -5.99
C ASN A 48 -11.01 20.68 -4.52
N ALA A 49 -11.63 21.68 -3.90
CA ALA A 49 -11.28 22.09 -2.54
C ALA A 49 -11.50 21.01 -1.47
N GLU A 50 -12.58 20.22 -1.59
CA GLU A 50 -12.89 19.13 -0.65
C GLU A 50 -11.89 17.98 -0.80
N GLU A 51 -11.64 17.54 -2.03
CA GLU A 51 -10.68 16.48 -2.34
C GLU A 51 -9.26 16.87 -1.91
N THR A 52 -8.88 18.14 -2.13
CA THR A 52 -7.60 18.69 -1.68
C THR A 52 -7.47 18.60 -0.16
N PHE A 53 -8.53 18.96 0.56
CA PHE A 53 -8.55 18.86 2.02
C PHE A 53 -8.39 17.40 2.49
N LEU A 54 -9.12 16.46 1.87
CA LEU A 54 -9.04 15.04 2.19
C LEU A 54 -7.63 14.48 1.95
N ALA A 55 -7.05 14.72 0.77
CA ALA A 55 -5.69 14.30 0.45
C ALA A 55 -4.67 14.91 1.43
N TYR A 56 -4.79 16.21 1.72
CA TYR A 56 -3.92 16.88 2.66
C TYR A 56 -4.03 16.28 4.07
N THR A 57 -5.23 16.11 4.60
CA THR A 57 -5.46 15.55 5.95
C THR A 57 -4.94 14.12 6.06
N PHE A 58 -5.08 13.30 5.02
CA PHE A 58 -4.52 11.96 4.99
C PHE A 58 -2.98 11.99 5.08
N LEU A 59 -2.34 12.73 4.18
CA LEU A 59 -0.87 12.79 4.10
C LEU A 59 -0.22 13.49 5.30
N HIS A 60 -0.98 14.32 6.03
CA HIS A 60 -0.52 15.09 7.19
C HIS A 60 -1.23 14.69 8.49
N ASN A 61 -1.62 13.42 8.62
CA ASN A 61 -2.32 12.89 9.80
C ASN A 61 -1.43 12.71 11.07
N GLY A 62 -0.16 13.11 11.01
CA GLY A 62 0.82 12.95 12.09
C GLY A 62 1.55 11.60 12.12
N TYR A 63 1.02 10.58 11.44
CA TYR A 63 1.65 9.26 11.30
C TYR A 63 2.45 9.14 10.01
N LEU A 64 1.96 9.71 8.91
CA LEU A 64 2.69 9.75 7.64
C LEU A 64 3.66 10.93 7.61
N LYS A 65 4.83 10.70 7.02
CA LYS A 65 5.76 11.77 6.63
C LYS A 65 6.35 11.44 5.26
N GLU A 66 6.74 12.49 4.56
CA GLU A 66 7.41 12.36 3.28
C GLU A 66 8.80 11.73 3.45
N ILE A 67 9.20 10.91 2.48
CA ILE A 67 10.55 10.41 2.30
C ILE A 67 11.26 11.38 1.35
N GLU A 68 11.95 12.37 1.91
CA GLU A 68 12.52 13.50 1.14
C GLU A 68 13.46 13.05 0.01
N SER A 69 14.19 11.94 0.18
CA SER A 69 15.09 11.42 -0.85
C SER A 69 14.40 10.90 -2.11
N LEU A 70 13.08 10.65 -2.03
CA LEU A 70 12.25 10.19 -3.14
C LEU A 70 11.44 11.29 -3.81
N ARG A 71 11.55 12.54 -3.34
CA ARG A 71 10.91 13.68 -3.99
C ARG A 71 11.46 13.83 -5.40
N ASP A 72 10.56 13.95 -6.37
CA ASP A 72 10.93 14.11 -7.77
C ASP A 72 10.13 15.22 -8.45
N THR A 73 10.64 15.70 -9.58
CA THR A 73 9.96 16.65 -10.46
C THR A 73 9.70 16.01 -11.81
N ILE A 74 8.43 15.96 -12.20
CA ILE A 74 7.98 15.38 -13.45
C ILE A 74 7.65 16.50 -14.43
N ASP A 75 8.34 16.51 -15.57
CA ASP A 75 8.12 17.47 -16.67
C ASP A 75 8.23 18.94 -16.25
N GLU A 76 8.97 19.25 -15.17
CA GLU A 76 9.03 20.60 -14.56
C GLU A 76 7.66 21.18 -14.15
N LYS A 77 6.60 20.37 -14.21
CA LYS A 77 5.21 20.77 -13.98
C LYS A 77 4.65 20.19 -12.71
N TYR A 78 5.08 19.00 -12.33
CA TYR A 78 4.55 18.29 -11.17
C TYR A 78 5.66 17.94 -10.21
N ALA A 79 5.36 18.05 -8.91
CA ALA A 79 6.19 17.52 -7.84
C ALA A 79 5.56 16.21 -7.36
N LEU A 80 6.30 15.12 -7.43
CA LEU A 80 5.90 13.83 -6.88
C LEU A 80 6.53 13.65 -5.51
N SER A 81 5.68 13.42 -4.51
CA SER A 81 6.08 13.15 -3.13
C SER A 81 5.72 11.72 -2.78
N VAL A 82 6.61 11.06 -2.04
CA VAL A 82 6.44 9.70 -1.54
C VAL A 82 6.39 9.72 -0.03
N TYR A 83 5.42 9.04 0.57
CA TYR A 83 5.17 9.04 2.01
C TYR A 83 5.20 7.62 2.55
N SER A 84 5.63 7.48 3.80
CA SER A 84 5.49 6.26 4.58
C SER A 84 5.23 6.60 6.05
N ARG A 85 4.98 5.59 6.88
CA ARG A 85 4.85 5.76 8.32
C ARG A 85 6.13 6.36 8.90
N GLY A 86 6.02 7.56 9.44
CA GLY A 86 7.13 8.34 9.99
C GLY A 86 8.18 8.78 8.96
N GLY A 87 7.94 8.60 7.65
CA GLY A 87 8.91 8.92 6.58
C GLY A 87 10.12 7.99 6.59
N LYS A 88 9.96 6.78 7.11
CA LYS A 88 11.02 5.77 7.22
C LYS A 88 10.58 4.47 6.56
N LEU A 89 11.57 3.70 6.13
CA LEU A 89 11.38 2.33 5.64
C LEU A 89 12.17 1.37 6.53
N HIS A 90 11.68 0.14 6.64
CA HIS A 90 12.33 -0.91 7.43
C HIS A 90 12.31 -2.26 6.70
N ALA A 91 13.11 -3.21 7.18
CA ALA A 91 13.07 -4.58 6.70
C ALA A 91 11.68 -5.21 6.96
N GLY A 92 11.16 -5.96 6.00
CA GLY A 92 9.76 -6.40 6.01
C GLY A 92 8.84 -5.39 5.31
N TYR A 93 7.53 -5.55 5.51
CA TYR A 93 6.48 -4.80 4.82
C TYR A 93 6.46 -3.31 5.17
N ASN A 94 6.31 -2.46 4.15
CA ASN A 94 6.09 -1.02 4.29
C ASN A 94 4.98 -0.58 3.33
N ASP A 95 4.05 0.22 3.84
CA ASP A 95 3.15 1.02 3.02
C ASP A 95 3.89 2.22 2.43
N VAL A 96 3.66 2.48 1.14
CA VAL A 96 4.22 3.62 0.42
C VAL A 96 3.07 4.33 -0.29
N PHE A 97 2.93 5.62 -0.04
CA PHE A 97 1.90 6.45 -0.66
C PHE A 97 2.54 7.46 -1.58
N PHE A 98 1.98 7.63 -2.76
CA PHE A 98 2.40 8.63 -3.72
C PHE A 98 1.33 9.71 -3.80
N ALA A 99 1.78 10.96 -3.88
CA ALA A 99 0.94 12.10 -4.20
C ALA A 99 1.66 12.97 -5.22
N LEU A 100 0.90 13.52 -6.15
CA LEU A 100 1.40 14.40 -7.18
C LEU A 100 0.78 15.79 -6.98
N THR A 101 1.59 16.84 -6.97
CA THR A 101 1.11 18.22 -6.93
C THR A 101 1.59 18.99 -8.14
N LYS A 102 0.76 19.90 -8.66
CA LYS A 102 1.14 20.76 -9.78
C LYS A 102 1.90 21.97 -9.26
N ILE A 103 3.09 22.23 -9.80
CA ILE A 103 4.01 23.25 -9.29
C ILE A 103 3.42 24.66 -9.39
N SER A 104 2.65 24.94 -10.46
CA SER A 104 2.11 26.28 -10.73
C SER A 104 1.08 26.77 -9.71
N ASN A 105 0.29 25.87 -9.12
CA ASN A 105 -0.82 26.21 -8.22
C ASN A 105 -0.82 25.39 -6.92
N GLN A 106 0.11 24.45 -6.75
CA GLN A 106 0.23 23.53 -5.62
C GLN A 106 -1.01 22.64 -5.41
N GLY A 107 -1.86 22.48 -6.44
CA GLY A 107 -3.02 21.60 -6.39
C GLY A 107 -2.61 20.13 -6.48
N PHE A 108 -3.28 19.27 -5.70
CA PHE A 108 -3.13 17.81 -5.83
C PHE A 108 -3.71 17.34 -7.16
N VAL A 109 -3.01 16.46 -7.85
CA VAL A 109 -3.41 15.91 -9.16
C VAL A 109 -4.16 14.60 -8.96
N ARG A 110 -5.31 14.49 -9.63
CA ARG A 110 -6.11 13.25 -9.70
C ARG A 110 -5.59 12.32 -10.80
N ASP A 111 -6.06 11.08 -10.77
CA ASP A 111 -5.96 10.13 -11.89
C ASP A 111 -4.54 9.91 -12.45
N PHE A 112 -3.54 9.97 -11.57
CA PHE A 112 -2.20 9.53 -11.91
C PHE A 112 -1.97 8.10 -11.41
N SER A 113 -1.04 7.39 -12.05
CA SER A 113 -0.65 6.03 -11.66
C SER A 113 0.85 5.94 -11.50
N VAL A 114 1.30 5.07 -10.60
CA VAL A 114 2.70 4.71 -10.42
C VAL A 114 2.86 3.23 -10.77
N THR A 115 3.74 2.94 -11.70
CA THR A 115 3.97 1.59 -12.25
C THR A 115 5.46 1.28 -12.26
N GLU A 116 5.83 0.03 -12.55
CA GLU A 116 7.23 -0.42 -12.56
C GLU A 116 7.99 -0.06 -11.27
N ILE A 117 7.31 -0.13 -10.13
CA ILE A 117 7.89 0.09 -8.81
C ILE A 117 8.96 -0.98 -8.59
N SER A 118 10.21 -0.54 -8.56
CA SER A 118 11.39 -1.40 -8.66
C SER A 118 12.42 -1.03 -7.59
N PRO A 119 12.29 -1.57 -6.37
CA PRO A 119 13.33 -1.52 -5.36
C PRO A 119 14.49 -2.44 -5.77
N VAL A 120 15.71 -1.89 -5.85
CA VAL A 120 16.92 -2.65 -6.19
C VAL A 120 17.99 -2.38 -5.17
N MET A 121 18.51 -3.45 -4.56
CA MET A 121 19.68 -3.38 -3.71
C MET A 121 20.94 -3.57 -4.56
N THR A 122 21.93 -2.72 -4.33
CA THR A 122 23.29 -2.92 -4.84
C THR A 122 24.21 -3.26 -3.68
N MET A 123 24.74 -4.49 -3.66
CA MET A 123 25.77 -4.92 -2.72
C MET A 123 27.10 -4.28 -3.09
N THR A 124 27.77 -3.65 -2.13
CA THR A 124 29.07 -2.99 -2.36
C THR A 124 30.16 -4.00 -2.68
N GLU A 125 30.06 -5.23 -2.16
CA GLU A 125 30.94 -6.33 -2.54
C GLU A 125 30.50 -6.93 -3.89
N LYS A 126 31.36 -6.81 -4.90
CA LYS A 126 31.19 -7.37 -6.26
C LYS A 126 30.02 -6.80 -7.09
N GLY A 127 29.33 -5.76 -6.61
CA GLY A 127 28.26 -5.10 -7.36
C GLY A 127 27.04 -5.98 -7.63
N MET A 128 26.83 -7.01 -6.80
CA MET A 128 25.68 -7.91 -6.95
C MET A 128 24.39 -7.13 -6.72
N LYS A 129 23.40 -7.33 -7.60
CA LYS A 129 22.09 -6.73 -7.47
C LYS A 129 21.08 -7.74 -6.96
N HIS A 130 20.22 -7.28 -6.06
CA HIS A 130 19.07 -8.00 -5.56
C HIS A 130 17.84 -7.10 -5.63
N SER A 131 16.66 -7.70 -5.55
CA SER A 131 15.40 -6.98 -5.44
C SER A 131 14.56 -7.63 -4.35
N THR A 132 13.27 -7.32 -4.28
CA THR A 132 12.42 -7.68 -3.14
C THR A 132 10.94 -7.76 -3.53
N PRO A 133 10.06 -8.33 -2.67
CA PRO A 133 8.61 -8.27 -2.86
C PRO A 133 8.06 -6.85 -2.96
N THR A 134 7.18 -6.61 -3.93
CA THR A 134 6.47 -5.33 -4.08
C THR A 134 5.20 -5.47 -4.93
N ALA A 135 4.27 -4.52 -4.78
CA ALA A 135 3.07 -4.39 -5.59
C ALA A 135 3.34 -4.19 -7.10
N THR A 136 4.56 -3.79 -7.50
CA THR A 136 4.99 -3.40 -8.88
C THR A 136 4.23 -2.23 -9.51
N GLU A 137 2.98 -2.00 -9.13
CA GLU A 137 2.12 -0.88 -9.46
C GLU A 137 1.37 -0.40 -8.23
N SER A 138 0.95 0.86 -8.25
CA SER A 138 0.09 1.44 -7.23
C SER A 138 -1.38 1.27 -7.60
N SER A 139 -2.24 1.23 -6.59
CA SER A 139 -3.68 1.38 -6.72
C SER A 139 -4.13 2.66 -6.02
N LEU A 140 -5.32 3.16 -6.38
CA LEU A 140 -5.94 4.21 -5.58
C LEU A 140 -6.07 3.72 -4.13
N TYR A 141 -5.67 4.55 -3.16
CA TYR A 141 -5.72 4.17 -1.75
C TYR A 141 -7.14 3.89 -1.30
N ASP A 142 -8.05 4.83 -1.57
CA ASP A 142 -9.48 4.76 -1.28
C ASP A 142 -10.19 5.83 -2.12
N GLU A 143 -11.43 5.57 -2.56
CA GLU A 143 -12.20 6.48 -3.41
C GLU A 143 -12.42 7.87 -2.77
N THR A 144 -12.34 7.96 -1.45
CA THR A 144 -12.40 9.21 -0.68
C THR A 144 -11.15 10.07 -0.85
N PHE A 145 -10.01 9.49 -1.26
CA PHE A 145 -8.73 10.19 -1.41
C PHE A 145 -8.22 10.09 -2.87
N PRO A 146 -8.88 10.76 -3.83
CA PRO A 146 -8.66 10.57 -5.27
C PRO A 146 -7.26 10.96 -5.78
N ALA A 147 -6.45 11.63 -4.96
CA ALA A 147 -5.08 12.03 -5.29
C ALA A 147 -4.00 11.26 -4.51
N VAL A 148 -4.37 10.17 -3.84
CA VAL A 148 -3.43 9.33 -3.09
C VAL A 148 -3.38 7.94 -3.70
N GLN A 149 -2.23 7.62 -4.27
CA GLN A 149 -1.93 6.27 -4.75
C GLN A 149 -1.19 5.50 -3.66
N HIS A 150 -1.53 4.23 -3.47
CA HIS A 150 -0.93 3.33 -2.50
C HIS A 150 -0.23 2.18 -3.20
N ALA A 151 0.95 1.83 -2.71
CA ALA A 151 1.65 0.61 -3.03
C ALA A 151 2.32 0.06 -1.77
N TRP A 152 2.92 -1.11 -1.90
CA TRP A 152 3.71 -1.69 -0.82
C TRP A 152 5.03 -2.25 -1.32
N ILE A 153 6.01 -2.23 -0.43
CA ILE A 153 7.33 -2.83 -0.64
C ILE A 153 7.70 -3.58 0.62
N SER A 154 8.13 -4.84 0.49
CA SER A 154 8.64 -5.62 1.61
C SER A 154 10.12 -5.87 1.43
N PHE A 155 10.99 -5.19 2.17
CA PHE A 155 12.44 -5.32 1.99
C PHE A 155 12.97 -6.58 2.67
N VAL A 156 13.65 -7.45 1.91
CA VAL A 156 14.27 -8.68 2.45
C VAL A 156 15.42 -8.44 3.41
N MET A 157 16.00 -7.24 3.40
CA MET A 157 17.07 -6.84 4.30
C MET A 157 17.19 -5.32 4.42
N SER A 158 17.80 -4.85 5.50
CA SER A 158 18.10 -3.45 5.74
C SER A 158 19.29 -2.96 4.90
N SER A 159 19.40 -1.65 4.74
CA SER A 159 20.61 -0.97 4.27
C SER A 159 21.75 -1.17 5.27
N SER A 160 23.00 -1.16 4.77
CA SER A 160 24.21 -1.20 5.59
C SER A 160 25.41 -0.69 4.79
N SER A 161 26.60 -0.66 5.39
CA SER A 161 27.85 -0.40 4.64
C SER A 161 28.13 -1.43 3.55
N MET A 162 27.49 -2.61 3.58
CA MET A 162 27.64 -3.68 2.61
C MET A 162 26.67 -3.57 1.42
N GLY A 163 25.73 -2.63 1.44
CA GLY A 163 24.81 -2.41 0.33
C GLY A 163 23.69 -1.43 0.64
N TYR A 164 23.18 -0.80 -0.41
CA TYR A 164 22.15 0.24 -0.34
C TYR A 164 21.01 -0.09 -1.30
N TRP A 165 19.82 0.45 -1.00
CA TRP A 165 18.64 0.32 -1.83
C TRP A 165 18.42 1.57 -2.68
N GLU A 166 18.00 1.36 -3.92
CA GLU A 166 17.48 2.39 -4.81
C GLU A 166 16.04 2.05 -5.16
N LEU A 167 15.17 3.06 -5.22
CA LEU A 167 13.78 2.89 -5.66
C LEU A 167 13.56 3.63 -6.98
N GLY A 168 13.25 2.87 -8.03
CA GLY A 168 12.77 3.41 -9.30
C GLY A 168 11.28 3.14 -9.49
N TYR A 169 10.63 3.96 -10.32
CA TYR A 169 9.22 3.78 -10.73
C TYR A 169 8.94 4.61 -11.99
N LYS A 170 7.77 4.41 -12.59
CA LYS A 170 7.20 5.25 -13.65
C LYS A 170 5.93 5.90 -13.15
N ALA A 171 5.87 7.22 -13.24
CA ALA A 171 4.67 7.99 -12.95
C ALA A 171 3.99 8.40 -14.26
N THR A 172 2.69 8.13 -14.36
CA THR A 172 1.87 8.46 -15.53
C THR A 172 0.74 9.37 -15.10
N THR A 173 0.67 10.56 -15.69
CA THR A 173 -0.51 11.43 -15.67
C THR A 173 -1.31 11.22 -16.96
N GLN A 174 -2.46 11.88 -17.11
CA GLN A 174 -3.29 11.77 -18.32
C GLN A 174 -2.53 12.09 -19.62
N ASN A 175 -1.51 12.95 -19.54
CA ASN A 175 -0.82 13.49 -20.71
C ASN A 175 0.57 12.88 -20.96
N LYS A 176 1.18 12.25 -19.94
CA LYS A 176 2.60 11.85 -20.03
C LYS A 176 2.98 10.77 -19.02
N THR A 177 3.89 9.90 -19.43
CA THR A 177 4.62 8.97 -18.55
C THR A 177 6.08 9.41 -18.42
N VAL A 178 6.59 9.45 -17.19
CA VAL A 178 8.00 9.75 -16.89
C VAL A 178 8.55 8.66 -15.98
N ALA A 179 9.78 8.23 -16.26
CA ALA A 179 10.52 7.30 -15.42
C ALA A 179 11.36 8.07 -14.40
N HIS A 180 11.20 7.73 -13.13
CA HIS A 180 12.10 8.11 -12.06
C HIS A 180 13.26 7.11 -12.00
N THR A 181 14.47 7.58 -12.26
CA THR A 181 15.67 6.74 -12.19
C THR A 181 16.19 6.65 -10.76
N GLY A 182 15.80 5.57 -10.07
CA GLY A 182 16.44 5.04 -8.85
C GLY A 182 17.02 6.07 -7.87
N SER A 183 16.23 6.56 -6.92
CA SER A 183 16.76 7.33 -5.77
C SER A 183 17.19 6.41 -4.63
N VAL A 184 18.33 6.72 -4.00
CA VAL A 184 18.81 5.99 -2.83
C VAL A 184 17.85 6.18 -1.66
N ILE A 185 17.49 5.08 -1.01
CA ILE A 185 16.63 5.03 0.16
C ILE A 185 17.29 4.29 1.31
N GLU A 186 16.98 4.72 2.52
CA GLU A 186 17.45 4.07 3.74
C GLU A 186 16.38 3.11 4.27
N VAL A 187 16.76 1.83 4.40
CA VAL A 187 15.91 0.79 4.96
C VAL A 187 16.51 0.37 6.30
N SER A 188 15.81 0.66 7.38
CA SER A 188 16.25 0.34 8.74
C SER A 188 16.13 -1.16 9.05
N ALA A 189 17.01 -1.68 9.89
CA ALA A 189 16.81 -3.00 10.50
C ALA A 189 15.65 -2.95 11.50
N ASN A 190 14.94 -4.07 11.65
CA ASN A 190 13.99 -4.24 12.74
C ASN A 190 14.73 -4.42 14.08
N ALA A 191 13.99 -4.34 15.20
CA ALA A 191 14.56 -4.69 16.49
C ALA A 191 15.04 -6.15 16.48
N THR A 192 16.06 -6.45 17.28
CA THR A 192 16.67 -7.79 17.37
C THR A 192 15.60 -8.87 17.57
N GLY A 193 15.60 -9.89 16.71
CA GLY A 193 14.66 -11.00 16.76
C GLY A 193 13.36 -10.80 15.97
N GLN A 194 13.08 -9.60 15.46
CA GLN A 194 11.88 -9.33 14.67
C GLN A 194 12.14 -9.50 13.17
N GLU A 195 11.73 -10.66 12.64
CA GLU A 195 11.77 -10.96 11.21
C GLU A 195 10.36 -11.18 10.67
N TRP A 196 9.84 -10.18 9.95
CA TRP A 196 8.47 -10.18 9.43
C TRP A 196 8.37 -10.59 7.95
N ILE A 197 9.50 -10.97 7.35
CA ILE A 197 9.56 -11.61 6.05
C ILE A 197 10.18 -12.99 6.20
N LYS A 198 9.48 -14.03 5.74
CA LYS A 198 9.95 -15.41 5.75
C LYS A 198 9.98 -15.97 4.35
N SER A 199 10.88 -16.92 4.10
CA SER A 199 10.99 -17.55 2.78
C SER A 199 10.73 -19.05 2.87
N PHE A 200 10.24 -19.62 1.78
CA PHE A 200 10.11 -21.05 1.59
C PHE A 200 10.30 -21.42 0.13
N LYS A 201 10.55 -22.71 -0.15
CA LYS A 201 10.77 -23.22 -1.50
C LYS A 201 9.64 -24.16 -1.88
N TYR A 202 9.09 -23.99 -3.09
CA TYR A 202 8.11 -24.91 -3.68
C TYR A 202 8.41 -25.07 -5.16
N GLN A 203 8.49 -26.32 -5.65
CA GLN A 203 8.81 -26.64 -7.06
C GLN A 203 9.99 -25.85 -7.63
N ASP A 204 11.10 -25.80 -6.87
CA ASP A 204 12.34 -25.07 -7.19
C ASP A 204 12.27 -23.54 -7.26
N VAL A 205 11.13 -22.95 -6.90
CA VAL A 205 10.93 -21.51 -6.81
C VAL A 205 10.96 -21.08 -5.34
N ASN A 206 11.63 -19.95 -5.07
CA ASN A 206 11.59 -19.32 -3.75
C ASN A 206 10.39 -18.37 -3.65
N TYR A 207 9.65 -18.50 -2.56
CA TYR A 207 8.51 -17.66 -2.21
C TYR A 207 8.81 -16.92 -0.92
N TYR A 208 8.19 -15.75 -0.76
CA TYR A 208 8.38 -14.86 0.37
C TYR A 208 7.03 -14.46 0.97
N LEU A 209 6.90 -14.64 2.28
CA LEU A 209 5.76 -14.30 3.11
C LEU A 209 6.05 -13.00 3.86
N SER A 210 5.37 -11.93 3.49
CA SER A 210 5.52 -10.60 4.09
C SER A 210 4.34 -10.28 5.00
N LEU A 211 4.56 -10.28 6.32
CA LEU A 211 3.54 -9.93 7.32
C LEU A 211 3.22 -8.43 7.25
N VAL A 212 1.94 -8.09 7.11
CA VAL A 212 1.46 -6.71 6.98
C VAL A 212 1.25 -6.10 8.37
N ASN A 213 1.82 -4.91 8.57
CA ASN A 213 1.62 -4.05 9.74
C ASN A 213 1.59 -4.76 11.11
N PRO A 214 2.60 -5.58 11.45
CA PRO A 214 2.62 -6.41 12.67
C PRO A 214 2.57 -5.62 13.98
N ASN A 215 2.94 -4.34 13.95
CA ASN A 215 2.91 -3.47 15.13
C ASN A 215 1.51 -2.91 15.45
N ASP A 216 0.53 -3.14 14.57
CA ASP A 216 -0.84 -2.66 14.77
C ASP A 216 -1.74 -3.70 15.48
N PHE A 217 -1.21 -4.89 15.76
CA PHE A 217 -1.93 -5.91 16.52
C PHE A 217 -2.18 -5.49 17.96
N GLN A 218 -3.31 -5.94 18.50
CA GLN A 218 -3.77 -5.65 19.85
C GLN A 218 -4.22 -6.94 20.54
N THR A 219 -4.48 -6.88 21.84
CA THR A 219 -5.07 -8.02 22.54
C THR A 219 -6.48 -8.30 22.00
N GLY A 220 -6.82 -9.58 21.87
CA GLY A 220 -8.05 -10.07 21.24
C GLY A 220 -7.84 -10.56 19.81
N ILE A 221 -8.94 -10.63 19.05
CA ILE A 221 -8.95 -11.12 17.66
C ILE A 221 -8.56 -9.99 16.72
N ASN A 222 -7.48 -10.19 15.98
CA ASN A 222 -6.96 -9.31 14.95
C ASN A 222 -7.21 -9.93 13.57
N THR A 223 -7.44 -9.08 12.58
CA THR A 223 -7.24 -9.48 11.19
C THR A 223 -5.73 -9.54 10.94
N ILE A 224 -5.22 -10.72 10.57
CA ILE A 224 -3.82 -10.88 10.16
C ILE A 224 -3.77 -10.93 8.64
N GLN A 225 -2.84 -10.16 8.07
CA GLN A 225 -2.66 -10.08 6.63
C GLN A 225 -1.20 -10.33 6.23
N ALA A 226 -1.00 -10.95 5.07
CA ALA A 226 0.32 -11.16 4.50
C ALA A 226 0.27 -11.13 2.97
N TYR A 227 1.40 -10.86 2.33
CA TYR A 227 1.58 -11.10 0.90
C TYR A 227 2.47 -12.31 0.66
N VAL A 228 2.13 -13.09 -0.36
CA VAL A 228 2.98 -14.17 -0.88
C VAL A 228 3.53 -13.73 -2.22
N SER A 229 4.84 -13.54 -2.29
CA SER A 229 5.52 -13.11 -3.51
C SER A 229 6.46 -14.18 -4.03
N GLN A 230 6.60 -14.25 -5.35
CA GLN A 230 7.49 -15.19 -6.01
C GLN A 230 8.78 -14.49 -6.42
N GLN A 231 9.92 -15.06 -6.04
CA GLN A 231 11.21 -14.53 -6.45
C GLN A 231 11.35 -14.52 -7.97
N ASN A 232 11.80 -13.39 -8.50
CA ASN A 232 12.14 -13.29 -9.91
C ASN A 232 13.48 -13.99 -10.18
N ALA A 233 13.55 -14.76 -11.29
CA ALA A 233 14.78 -15.39 -11.73
C ALA A 233 15.87 -14.35 -12.09
N GLU A 234 15.45 -13.18 -12.57
CA GLU A 234 16.33 -12.04 -12.80
C GLU A 234 16.54 -11.28 -11.48
N LYS A 235 17.76 -11.35 -10.93
CA LYS A 235 18.07 -10.90 -9.56
C LYS A 235 17.70 -9.44 -9.25
N ALA A 236 17.76 -8.56 -10.26
CA ALA A 236 17.49 -7.13 -10.11
C ALA A 236 16.03 -6.74 -10.41
N LYS A 237 15.16 -7.69 -10.74
CA LYS A 237 13.74 -7.43 -11.00
C LYS A 237 12.89 -7.62 -9.74
N PRO A 238 11.85 -6.78 -9.54
CA PRO A 238 10.93 -6.91 -8.42
C PRO A 238 10.26 -8.28 -8.39
N TRP A 239 9.90 -8.71 -7.19
CA TRP A 239 9.23 -9.99 -6.96
C TRP A 239 7.74 -9.74 -6.84
N PRO A 240 6.95 -10.06 -7.88
CA PRO A 240 5.51 -9.83 -7.86
C PRO A 240 4.81 -10.83 -6.94
N LEU A 241 3.51 -10.62 -6.74
CA LEU A 241 2.64 -11.61 -6.11
C LEU A 241 2.74 -12.97 -6.81
N ALA A 242 2.68 -14.02 -6.02
CA ALA A 242 2.67 -15.38 -6.54
C ALA A 242 1.34 -15.71 -7.25
N ASP A 243 1.43 -16.31 -8.43
CA ASP A 243 0.28 -16.90 -9.11
C ASP A 243 -0.23 -18.13 -8.36
N GLN A 244 0.70 -18.89 -7.77
CA GLN A 244 0.39 -20.06 -6.97
C GLN A 244 -0.42 -19.67 -5.72
N GLU A 245 -1.46 -20.45 -5.44
CA GLU A 245 -2.28 -20.29 -4.25
C GLU A 245 -1.78 -21.22 -3.14
N PHE A 246 -1.65 -20.66 -1.95
CA PHE A 246 -1.31 -21.40 -0.74
C PHE A 246 -2.40 -21.22 0.32
N THR A 247 -2.39 -22.08 1.33
CA THR A 247 -3.07 -21.84 2.61
C THR A 247 -2.01 -21.75 3.69
N ILE A 248 -2.06 -20.71 4.53
CA ILE A 248 -1.07 -20.49 5.59
C ILE A 248 -1.76 -20.68 6.93
N GLU A 249 -1.60 -21.86 7.52
CA GLU A 249 -2.09 -22.12 8.87
C GLU A 249 -1.17 -21.45 9.88
N ILE A 250 -1.78 -20.95 10.96
CA ILE A 250 -1.08 -20.21 12.01
C ILE A 250 -1.34 -20.82 13.37
N ILE A 251 -0.28 -20.90 14.17
CA ILE A 251 -0.32 -21.35 15.56
C ILE A 251 0.48 -20.34 16.38
N PRO A 252 -0.16 -19.36 17.04
CA PRO A 252 0.54 -18.42 17.89
C PRO A 252 0.93 -19.08 19.22
N THR A 253 2.15 -18.84 19.67
CA THR A 253 2.65 -19.28 20.97
C THR A 253 3.39 -18.15 21.67
N MET A 254 3.42 -18.20 23.00
CA MET A 254 4.26 -17.35 23.83
C MET A 254 5.46 -18.17 24.32
N PRO A 255 6.65 -18.01 23.72
CA PRO A 255 7.82 -18.83 24.07
C PRO A 255 8.21 -18.65 25.55
N ASP A 256 8.12 -17.43 26.08
CA ASP A 256 8.47 -17.11 27.48
C ASP A 256 7.47 -17.65 28.51
N MET A 257 6.34 -18.21 28.05
CA MET A 257 5.27 -18.76 28.88
C MET A 257 5.06 -20.26 28.61
N GLY A 258 6.12 -20.97 28.24
CA GLY A 258 6.06 -22.41 27.98
C GLY A 258 5.21 -22.77 26.75
N ASN A 259 5.31 -21.95 25.70
CA ASN A 259 4.53 -22.06 24.46
C ASN A 259 3.01 -21.97 24.67
N HIS A 260 2.57 -21.14 25.62
CA HIS A 260 1.15 -20.83 25.78
C HIS A 260 0.55 -20.36 24.46
N SER A 261 -0.55 -20.98 24.01
CA SER A 261 -1.19 -20.68 22.73
C SER A 261 -2.58 -20.08 22.92
N SER A 262 -3.18 -19.60 21.84
CA SER A 262 -4.52 -18.99 21.83
C SER A 262 -5.50 -19.76 20.93
N PRO A 263 -6.81 -19.71 21.25
CA PRO A 263 -7.85 -20.32 20.42
C PRO A 263 -8.32 -19.38 19.29
N ASP A 264 -9.22 -19.89 18.44
CA ASP A 264 -9.97 -19.12 17.44
C ASP A 264 -9.14 -18.47 16.32
N ASN A 265 -7.94 -19.02 16.07
CA ASN A 265 -7.11 -18.62 14.95
C ASN A 265 -7.64 -19.22 13.63
N VAL A 266 -7.57 -18.45 12.55
CA VAL A 266 -7.99 -18.87 11.21
C VAL A 266 -6.84 -18.67 10.25
N ALA A 267 -6.55 -19.71 9.46
CA ALA A 267 -5.51 -19.70 8.44
C ALA A 267 -5.67 -18.53 7.46
N LEU A 268 -4.55 -18.02 6.94
CA LEU A 268 -4.59 -17.00 5.90
C LEU A 268 -4.88 -17.64 4.54
N THR A 269 -5.81 -17.03 3.80
CA THR A 269 -6.18 -17.43 2.44
C THR A 269 -6.16 -16.23 1.50
N LYS A 270 -5.79 -16.45 0.23
CA LYS A 270 -5.68 -15.41 -0.79
C LYS A 270 -7.06 -14.80 -1.10
N GLN A 271 -7.16 -13.49 -1.00
CA GLN A 271 -8.32 -12.69 -1.37
C GLN A 271 -8.25 -12.26 -2.84
N PRO A 272 -9.35 -11.76 -3.45
CA PRO A 272 -9.34 -11.28 -4.83
C PRO A 272 -8.31 -10.17 -5.10
N SER A 273 -7.98 -9.35 -4.09
CA SER A 273 -6.93 -8.33 -4.18
C SER A 273 -5.50 -8.90 -4.16
N GLY A 274 -5.35 -10.22 -3.94
CA GLY A 274 -4.07 -10.91 -3.86
C GLY A 274 -3.44 -10.95 -2.47
N ILE A 275 -3.92 -10.14 -1.52
CA ILE A 275 -3.52 -10.23 -0.10
C ILE A 275 -4.06 -11.52 0.52
N TYR A 276 -3.30 -12.10 1.43
CA TYR A 276 -3.74 -13.24 2.23
C TYR A 276 -4.29 -12.74 3.55
N GLU A 277 -5.48 -13.19 3.94
CA GLU A 277 -6.16 -12.73 5.16
C GLU A 277 -6.61 -13.91 6.02
N GLY A 278 -6.44 -13.78 7.34
CA GLY A 278 -6.86 -14.75 8.36
C GLY A 278 -7.22 -14.05 9.68
N LYS A 279 -7.33 -14.82 10.77
CA LYS A 279 -7.62 -14.29 12.12
C LYS A 279 -6.57 -14.74 13.12
N LEU A 280 -6.00 -13.79 13.84
CA LEU A 280 -5.01 -14.02 14.88
C LEU A 280 -5.54 -13.54 16.24
N ASN A 281 -5.73 -14.46 17.17
CA ASN A 281 -6.16 -14.13 18.53
C ASN A 281 -4.94 -14.01 19.45
N LEU A 282 -4.74 -12.85 20.09
CA LEU A 282 -3.63 -12.61 21.02
C LEU A 282 -4.23 -12.32 22.39
N THR A 283 -4.23 -13.31 23.28
CA THR A 283 -5.03 -13.25 24.52
C THR A 283 -4.41 -12.37 25.61
N MET A 284 -3.14 -12.00 25.48
CA MET A 284 -2.41 -11.17 26.43
C MET A 284 -1.24 -10.45 25.74
N THR A 285 -0.71 -9.41 26.40
CA THR A 285 0.49 -8.68 25.99
C THR A 285 1.75 -9.53 26.11
N GLY A 286 2.82 -9.14 25.42
CA GLY A 286 4.10 -9.84 25.43
C GLY A 286 4.56 -10.35 24.06
N LEU A 287 5.63 -11.16 24.07
CA LEU A 287 6.19 -11.76 22.87
C LEU A 287 5.33 -12.95 22.41
N TRP A 288 4.96 -12.92 21.13
CA TRP A 288 4.25 -14.00 20.46
C TRP A 288 5.03 -14.44 19.21
N ASP A 289 5.24 -15.74 19.08
CA ASP A 289 5.70 -16.40 17.86
C ASP A 289 4.50 -17.01 17.12
N ILE A 290 4.21 -16.50 15.94
CA ILE A 290 3.14 -16.95 15.06
C ILE A 290 3.72 -18.01 14.13
N HIS A 291 3.68 -19.27 14.54
CA HIS A 291 4.19 -20.40 13.75
C HIS A 291 3.35 -20.62 12.50
N LEU A 292 4.01 -20.87 11.37
CA LEU A 292 3.39 -20.97 10.04
C LEU A 292 3.49 -22.39 9.50
N VAL A 293 2.41 -22.90 8.93
CA VAL A 293 2.40 -24.10 8.09
C VAL A 293 1.83 -23.73 6.74
N VAL A 294 2.65 -23.83 5.70
CA VAL A 294 2.25 -23.49 4.33
C VAL A 294 1.81 -24.76 3.63
N LYS A 295 0.60 -24.74 3.07
CA LYS A 295 0.03 -25.82 2.28
C LYS A 295 -0.20 -25.38 0.83
N ASP A 296 0.04 -26.28 -0.11
CA ASP A 296 -0.36 -26.08 -1.51
C ASP A 296 -1.88 -26.23 -1.69
N LYS A 297 -2.35 -26.09 -2.93
CA LYS A 297 -3.76 -26.15 -3.29
C LYS A 297 -4.39 -27.52 -3.02
N GLU A 298 -3.59 -28.58 -3.08
CA GLU A 298 -3.98 -29.95 -2.78
C GLU A 298 -3.98 -30.25 -1.27
N GLY A 299 -3.50 -29.32 -0.45
CA GLY A 299 -3.44 -29.44 1.02
C GLY A 299 -2.16 -30.12 1.54
N ASN A 300 -1.17 -30.36 0.68
CA ASN A 300 0.12 -30.89 1.11
C ASN A 300 0.93 -29.81 1.81
N ILE A 301 1.61 -30.15 2.90
CA ILE A 301 2.53 -29.25 3.57
C ILE A 301 3.78 -29.07 2.69
N VAL A 302 4.07 -27.83 2.31
CA VAL A 302 5.24 -27.46 1.48
C VAL A 302 6.29 -26.70 2.24
N ALA A 303 5.93 -26.09 3.38
CA ALA A 303 6.87 -25.42 4.27
C ALA A 303 6.32 -25.32 5.70
N GLY A 304 7.22 -25.25 6.68
CA GLY A 304 6.84 -25.26 8.08
C GLY A 304 6.27 -26.61 8.53
N GLY A 305 5.36 -26.59 9.51
CA GLY A 305 4.78 -27.80 10.11
C GLY A 305 5.59 -28.35 11.28
N GLU A 306 5.26 -29.54 11.77
CA GLU A 306 6.03 -30.22 12.81
C GLU A 306 7.43 -30.55 12.30
N ASN A 307 8.42 -29.76 12.71
CA ASN A 307 9.83 -30.12 12.59
C ASN A 307 10.55 -29.59 13.83
N ASN A 308 11.09 -30.54 14.61
CA ASN A 308 11.92 -30.42 15.83
C ASN A 308 11.18 -30.80 17.13
N ASP A 309 11.95 -31.20 18.16
CA ASP A 309 11.54 -31.78 19.46
C ASP A 309 10.42 -31.02 20.21
N SER A 310 10.15 -29.77 19.84
CA SER A 310 9.12 -28.90 20.44
C SER A 310 7.72 -29.03 19.82
N GLY A 311 7.57 -29.63 18.64
CA GLY A 311 6.28 -29.79 17.96
C GLY A 311 5.75 -28.55 17.22
N TYR A 312 6.53 -27.48 17.07
CA TYR A 312 6.13 -26.24 16.36
C TYR A 312 6.99 -25.97 15.13
N SER A 313 6.44 -25.18 14.19
CA SER A 313 7.14 -24.80 12.96
C SER A 313 8.37 -23.94 13.22
N ASN A 314 9.45 -24.23 12.50
CA ASN A 314 10.66 -23.39 12.45
C ASN A 314 10.47 -22.11 11.61
N ILE A 315 9.34 -21.99 10.91
CA ILE A 315 8.93 -20.77 10.21
C ILE A 315 7.89 -20.09 11.09
N TYR A 316 8.21 -18.91 11.62
CA TYR A 316 7.30 -18.14 12.47
C TYR A 316 7.56 -16.64 12.36
N TRP A 317 6.56 -15.82 12.60
CA TRP A 317 6.75 -14.37 12.79
C TRP A 317 6.72 -14.02 14.27
N SER A 318 7.64 -13.18 14.72
CA SER A 318 7.64 -12.69 16.09
C SER A 318 7.02 -11.30 16.18
N VAL A 319 6.05 -11.12 17.08
CA VAL A 319 5.39 -9.83 17.36
C VAL A 319 5.38 -9.56 18.86
N ILE A 320 5.37 -8.29 19.25
CA ILE A 320 5.36 -7.87 20.65
C ILE A 320 4.17 -6.91 20.85
N LEU A 321 3.30 -7.25 21.79
CA LEU A 321 2.13 -6.44 22.22
C LEU A 321 2.42 -5.73 23.54
#